data_AF-A0A316LR93-F1
#
_entry.id   AF-A0A316LR93-F1
#
_cell.length_a   1.000
_cell.length_b   1.000
_cell.length_c   1.000
_cell.angle_alpha   90.00
_cell.angle_beta   90.00
_cell.angle_gamma   90.00
#
_symmetry.space_group_name_H-M   'P 1'
#
loop_
_entity.id
_entity.type
_entity.pdbx_description
1 polymer ?
#
loop_
_entity_poly.entity_id
_entity_poly.type
_entity_poly.pdbx_seq_one_letter_code
_entity_poly.pdbx_strand_id
1 'polypeptide(L)'
;MKKALSAFLSLLLLAFVFPSPPASAADGVSFTLTVDALEADAASGRVTAYLSDADAPRVIPAERFSFRNASLLIFDADGRLVEAGGNLVPDTDGTNGSPQRSVTIPAGGFLIAFGAGADERLKQCYDTAFEGAMLYNATMSVIYDVRGTLDAETRQLSIAYPVPEPETDETLKFLFVGNSTTYFNGTPLKFKALCRAAGIDVSVTYCTFGSAYLSEFADETHERGRALRRALNDKAFDYVVLQDAGGASLEASEAALDVLLPLIEENGAEPLLYMRYSDKRNDDARVADTKRHYETYTALSEKYGIPASPVALAFRDAILDGWGQTLYADDRSHHSKEGSYLIACTWLDAFLDVSPVGNTYTAGLDAETVRYLQETAHSSRTASGDAPATEPAIYTDGDGAVYPNLALGRPYTATGAPYDGNWTDTKADGTPIGKLTDGYACTDGSDTSAGCYKGAETAVTIDLGGVFAVKRITTDLFGNESWGIPSPDAASVTFLVSEDGESFVPFGAGAAEEQSEADGWQRAVFACTAETPVRASHVRVVYGIGGSFCWVSEINAFGVEAGSAPEESADVSESDPASESSDEAPEASEAENISVPATGSSAAPFITGGCAIVIAAGLMGFFLYKKRARRA
;
A
#
# COMPACT_ATOMS: atom_id res chain seq x y z
N MET A 1 -50.15 -36.84 -53.48
CA MET A 1 -49.79 -36.75 -52.04
C MET A 1 -48.51 -35.91 -51.96
N LYS A 2 -48.57 -34.57 -51.96
CA LYS A 2 -48.70 -33.66 -50.81
C LYS A 2 -47.76 -33.97 -49.63
N LYS A 3 -46.57 -33.34 -49.63
CA LYS A 3 -46.02 -32.35 -48.66
C LYS A 3 -44.47 -32.42 -48.73
N ALA A 4 -43.80 -31.53 -49.48
CA ALA A 4 -43.38 -30.16 -49.13
C ALA A 4 -42.13 -30.17 -48.21
N LEU A 5 -41.07 -29.37 -48.37
CA LEU A 5 -40.58 -28.39 -49.35
C LEU A 5 -39.15 -28.00 -48.85
N SER A 6 -38.31 -27.51 -49.77
CA SER A 6 -37.02 -26.80 -49.56
C SER A 6 -35.76 -27.68 -49.63
N ALA A 7 -34.98 -27.76 -50.71
CA ALA A 7 -34.34 -26.69 -51.53
C ALA A 7 -33.38 -25.84 -50.67
N PHE A 8 -32.13 -25.53 -51.03
CA PHE A 8 -31.25 -25.81 -52.17
C PHE A 8 -29.88 -25.25 -51.71
N LEU A 9 -28.78 -25.66 -52.37
CA LEU A 9 -27.53 -24.89 -52.48
C LEU A 9 -26.54 -24.91 -51.28
N SER A 10 -25.60 -25.85 -51.33
CA SER A 10 -24.32 -25.76 -50.63
C SER A 10 -23.23 -25.50 -51.67
N LEU A 11 -22.86 -24.23 -51.88
CA LEU A 11 -21.68 -23.85 -52.64
C LEU A 11 -21.09 -22.55 -52.06
N LEU A 12 -19.84 -22.67 -51.58
CA LEU A 12 -18.80 -21.66 -51.36
C LEU A 12 -19.20 -20.24 -50.90
N LEU A 13 -18.77 -19.88 -49.68
CA LEU A 13 -18.16 -18.57 -49.40
C LEU A 13 -17.05 -18.76 -48.35
N LEU A 14 -15.79 -18.73 -48.79
CA LEU A 14 -14.68 -18.33 -47.93
C LEU A 14 -14.90 -16.83 -47.64
N ALA A 15 -15.35 -16.50 -46.44
CA ALA A 15 -15.31 -15.13 -45.96
C ALA A 15 -13.88 -14.83 -45.53
N PHE A 16 -13.17 -14.01 -46.31
CA PHE A 16 -12.06 -13.24 -45.79
C PHE A 16 -12.61 -12.32 -44.69
N VAL A 17 -12.26 -12.60 -43.45
CA VAL A 17 -12.50 -11.67 -42.33
C VAL A 17 -11.50 -10.54 -42.53
N PHE A 18 -11.94 -9.45 -43.18
CA PHE A 18 -11.24 -8.19 -43.06
C PHE A 18 -11.48 -7.64 -41.66
N PRO A 19 -10.46 -7.11 -40.96
CA PRO A 19 -10.70 -6.34 -39.74
C PRO A 19 -11.67 -5.21 -40.08
N SER A 20 -12.70 -5.06 -39.25
CA SER A 20 -13.62 -3.92 -39.37
C SER A 20 -12.81 -2.63 -39.21
N PRO A 21 -13.06 -1.58 -40.02
CA PRO A 21 -12.45 -0.29 -39.74
C PRO A 21 -12.88 0.15 -38.34
N PRO A 22 -12.01 0.78 -37.54
CA PRO A 22 -12.36 1.24 -36.21
C PRO A 22 -13.60 2.12 -36.31
N ALA A 23 -14.54 1.90 -35.38
CA ALA A 23 -15.71 2.76 -35.23
C ALA A 23 -15.24 4.21 -35.23
N SER A 24 -15.75 5.00 -36.16
CA SER A 24 -15.55 6.44 -36.19
C SER A 24 -16.04 7.01 -34.85
N ALA A 25 -15.11 7.33 -33.95
CA ALA A 25 -15.39 8.20 -32.83
C ALA A 25 -15.63 9.59 -33.44
N ALA A 26 -16.86 10.07 -33.35
CA ALA A 26 -17.26 11.35 -33.94
C ALA A 26 -16.48 12.57 -33.38
N ASP A 27 -15.75 12.38 -32.27
CA ASP A 27 -15.01 13.42 -31.54
C ASP A 27 -13.50 13.10 -31.33
N GLY A 28 -12.90 12.20 -32.13
CA GLY A 28 -11.50 11.78 -31.99
C GLY A 28 -10.51 12.46 -32.96
N VAL A 29 -9.20 12.39 -32.66
CA VAL A 29 -8.14 12.74 -33.62
C VAL A 29 -7.83 11.52 -34.48
N SER A 30 -7.81 11.68 -35.80
CA SER A 30 -7.33 10.65 -36.71
C SER A 30 -6.51 11.24 -37.84
N PHE A 31 -5.42 10.57 -38.19
CA PHE A 31 -4.59 10.96 -39.32
C PHE A 31 -3.93 9.76 -39.99
N THR A 32 -3.45 9.99 -41.20
CA THR A 32 -2.66 9.03 -41.95
C THR A 32 -1.43 9.73 -42.53
N LEU A 33 -0.32 9.01 -42.56
CA LEU A 33 0.94 9.43 -43.18
C LEU A 33 1.64 8.25 -43.83
N THR A 34 2.54 8.54 -44.76
CA THR A 34 3.45 7.53 -45.32
C THR A 34 4.71 7.48 -44.48
N VAL A 35 5.07 6.31 -43.98
CA VAL A 35 6.33 6.07 -43.27
C VAL A 35 7.48 6.16 -44.29
N ASP A 36 8.51 6.94 -43.98
CA ASP A 36 9.61 7.21 -44.89
C ASP A 36 10.48 5.97 -45.16
N ALA A 37 10.64 5.12 -44.14
CA ALA A 37 11.45 3.92 -44.21
C ALA A 37 10.92 2.79 -43.32
N LEU A 38 11.24 1.56 -43.71
CA LEU A 38 11.12 0.38 -42.86
C LEU A 38 12.52 -0.09 -42.52
N GLU A 39 12.74 -0.53 -41.28
CA GLU A 39 13.97 -1.25 -40.88
C GLU A 39 15.27 -0.46 -41.15
N ALA A 40 15.25 0.86 -40.95
CA ALA A 40 16.39 1.76 -41.13
C ALA A 40 16.72 2.49 -39.82
N ASP A 41 17.83 3.24 -39.75
CA ASP A 41 18.12 4.05 -38.57
C ASP A 41 17.00 5.07 -38.24
N ALA A 42 16.81 5.41 -36.97
CA ALA A 42 16.02 6.57 -36.61
C ALA A 42 16.79 7.86 -36.95
N ALA A 43 16.10 8.86 -37.50
CA ALA A 43 16.69 10.14 -37.88
C ALA A 43 15.73 11.30 -37.61
N SER A 44 16.27 12.50 -37.35
CA SER A 44 15.49 13.66 -36.89
C SER A 44 14.28 13.98 -37.77
N GLY A 45 14.43 13.95 -39.10
CA GLY A 45 13.37 14.27 -40.06
C GLY A 45 12.71 13.04 -40.70
N ARG A 46 12.83 11.86 -40.10
CA ARG A 46 12.34 10.60 -40.66
C ARG A 46 11.41 9.88 -39.70
N VAL A 47 10.27 9.41 -40.20
CA VAL A 47 9.41 8.43 -39.55
C VAL A 47 9.82 7.05 -40.06
N THR A 48 10.31 6.19 -39.17
CA THR A 48 10.74 4.82 -39.50
C THR A 48 9.87 3.82 -38.75
N ALA A 49 9.44 2.76 -39.43
CA ALA A 49 8.75 1.64 -38.78
C ALA A 49 9.62 0.38 -38.71
N TYR A 50 9.38 -0.40 -37.65
CA TYR A 50 10.01 -1.69 -37.40
C TYR A 50 8.93 -2.71 -37.07
N LEU A 51 9.06 -3.91 -37.60
CA LEU A 51 8.01 -4.93 -37.53
C LEU A 51 8.43 -6.10 -36.65
N SER A 52 7.48 -6.72 -35.96
CA SER A 52 7.65 -8.05 -35.36
C SER A 52 7.02 -9.12 -36.22
N ASP A 53 7.52 -10.35 -36.09
CA ASP A 53 6.85 -11.52 -36.68
C ASP A 53 5.52 -11.77 -35.96
N ALA A 54 4.54 -12.35 -36.67
CA ALA A 54 3.19 -12.58 -36.15
C ALA A 54 3.17 -13.41 -34.85
N ASP A 55 4.07 -14.38 -34.74
CA ASP A 55 4.05 -15.38 -33.66
C ASP A 55 5.16 -15.18 -32.62
N ALA A 56 6.02 -14.17 -32.77
CA ALA A 56 7.15 -13.97 -31.87
C ALA A 56 7.42 -12.48 -31.61
N PRO A 57 7.67 -12.09 -30.34
CA PRO A 57 8.10 -10.73 -30.03
C PRO A 57 9.51 -10.50 -30.55
N ARG A 58 9.81 -9.24 -30.91
CA ARG A 58 11.11 -8.83 -31.43
C ARG A 58 11.80 -7.87 -30.48
N VAL A 59 12.94 -8.31 -29.94
CA VAL A 59 13.83 -7.45 -29.14
C VAL A 59 14.80 -6.71 -30.07
N ILE A 60 14.86 -5.40 -29.95
CA ILE A 60 15.74 -4.51 -30.70
C ILE A 60 16.70 -3.81 -29.72
N PRO A 61 18.00 -4.14 -29.75
CA PRO A 61 19.02 -3.43 -28.99
C PRO A 61 19.11 -1.95 -29.39
N ALA A 62 19.33 -1.06 -28.41
CA ALA A 62 19.42 0.39 -28.62
C ALA A 62 20.55 0.79 -29.60
N GLU A 63 21.59 -0.03 -29.72
CA GLU A 63 22.71 0.16 -30.66
C GLU A 63 22.36 -0.07 -32.13
N ARG A 64 21.25 -0.75 -32.44
CA ARG A 64 21.00 -1.23 -33.80
C ARG A 64 20.49 -0.16 -34.77
N PHE A 65 19.64 0.76 -34.30
CA PHE A 65 18.92 1.71 -35.17
C PHE A 65 18.97 3.16 -34.67
N SER A 66 20.01 3.53 -33.93
CA SER A 66 20.25 4.93 -33.54
C SER A 66 19.09 5.60 -32.76
N PHE A 67 18.44 4.87 -31.84
CA PHE A 67 17.29 5.38 -31.06
C PHE A 67 17.59 6.53 -30.08
N ARG A 68 18.85 6.93 -29.93
CA ARG A 68 19.31 7.99 -29.01
C ARG A 68 18.57 9.33 -29.18
N ASN A 69 18.07 9.64 -30.37
CA ASN A 69 17.39 10.92 -30.65
C ASN A 69 15.96 10.71 -31.19
N ALA A 70 15.35 9.57 -30.87
CA ALA A 70 14.05 9.19 -31.38
C ALA A 70 13.04 9.06 -30.26
N SER A 71 11.84 9.57 -30.50
CA SER A 71 10.61 9.17 -29.83
C SER A 71 10.13 7.85 -30.44
N LEU A 72 9.58 6.97 -29.62
CA LEU A 72 9.18 5.61 -29.95
C LEU A 72 7.71 5.42 -29.54
N LEU A 73 6.93 4.83 -30.43
CA LEU A 73 5.57 4.36 -30.19
C LEU A 73 5.52 2.87 -30.53
N ILE A 74 5.13 2.03 -29.59
CA ILE A 74 5.15 0.56 -29.73
C ILE A 74 3.71 0.05 -29.68
N PHE A 75 3.26 -0.52 -30.78
CA PHE A 75 1.91 -1.04 -30.95
C PHE A 75 1.92 -2.57 -30.89
N ASP A 76 0.89 -3.15 -30.29
CA ASP A 76 0.64 -4.59 -30.30
C ASP A 76 -0.05 -5.07 -31.60
N ALA A 77 -0.34 -6.37 -31.69
CA ALA A 77 -1.00 -6.97 -32.85
C ALA A 77 -2.41 -6.44 -33.12
N ASP A 78 -3.09 -5.95 -32.08
CA ASP A 78 -4.43 -5.33 -32.18
C ASP A 78 -4.33 -3.83 -32.53
N GLY A 79 -3.11 -3.34 -32.79
CA GLY A 79 -2.84 -1.96 -33.10
C GLY A 79 -3.02 -1.03 -31.91
N ARG A 80 -3.03 -1.52 -30.66
CA ARG A 80 -3.07 -0.66 -29.47
C ARG A 80 -1.65 -0.20 -29.16
N LEU A 81 -1.48 1.10 -28.87
CA LEU A 81 -0.23 1.61 -28.29
C LEU A 81 -0.08 1.06 -26.88
N VAL A 82 0.94 0.24 -26.66
CA VAL A 82 1.20 -0.40 -25.36
C VAL A 82 2.37 0.23 -24.62
N GLU A 83 3.36 0.73 -25.34
CA GLU A 83 4.51 1.42 -24.76
C GLU A 83 4.93 2.61 -25.62
N ALA A 84 5.44 3.65 -24.96
CA ALA A 84 6.00 4.81 -25.63
C ALA A 84 7.18 5.38 -24.82
N GLY A 85 8.11 6.04 -25.50
CA GLY A 85 9.39 6.40 -24.91
C GLY A 85 10.36 6.99 -25.90
N GLY A 86 11.63 6.93 -25.57
CA GLY A 86 12.65 7.33 -26.52
C GLY A 86 14.01 7.59 -25.92
N ASN A 87 14.86 8.13 -26.79
CA ASN A 87 16.23 8.51 -26.49
C ASN A 87 17.08 7.35 -25.94
N LEU A 88 16.85 6.12 -26.43
CA LEU A 88 17.56 4.96 -25.90
C LEU A 88 19.05 5.03 -26.22
N VAL A 89 19.86 4.91 -25.18
CA VAL A 89 21.31 5.02 -25.26
C VAL A 89 21.93 3.62 -25.21
N PRO A 90 22.80 3.27 -26.17
CA PRO A 90 23.66 2.10 -26.05
C PRO A 90 24.56 2.25 -24.82
N ASP A 91 24.49 1.30 -23.90
CA ASP A 91 25.35 1.25 -22.71
C ASP A 91 26.48 0.22 -22.91
N THR A 92 27.30 0.49 -23.93
CA THR A 92 28.30 -0.45 -24.46
C THR A 92 29.51 -0.67 -23.55
N ASP A 93 29.73 0.18 -22.55
CA ASP A 93 30.86 0.12 -21.62
C ASP A 93 30.45 0.17 -20.13
N GLY A 94 29.14 0.16 -19.83
CA GLY A 94 28.60 0.21 -18.48
C GLY A 94 28.75 1.56 -17.77
N THR A 95 29.11 2.62 -18.49
CA THR A 95 29.34 3.97 -17.92
C THR A 95 28.14 4.89 -18.07
N ASN A 96 27.20 4.59 -18.97
CA ASN A 96 26.10 5.50 -19.31
C ASN A 96 24.89 5.36 -18.38
N GLY A 97 24.83 4.31 -17.56
CA GLY A 97 23.72 4.08 -16.63
C GLY A 97 22.37 4.11 -17.35
N SER A 98 22.30 3.59 -18.58
CA SER A 98 21.08 3.64 -19.38
C SER A 98 20.03 2.71 -18.76
N PRO A 99 18.87 3.23 -18.33
CA PRO A 99 17.85 2.41 -17.68
C PRO A 99 17.26 1.33 -18.61
N GLN A 100 17.31 1.55 -19.92
CA GLN A 100 16.81 0.59 -20.90
C GLN A 100 17.78 0.49 -22.08
N ARG A 101 18.23 -0.74 -22.37
CA ARG A 101 19.20 -1.04 -23.43
C ARG A 101 18.58 -1.68 -24.67
N SER A 102 17.31 -2.06 -24.59
CA SER A 102 16.56 -2.61 -25.72
C SER A 102 15.07 -2.33 -25.61
N VAL A 103 14.37 -2.40 -26.75
CA VAL A 103 12.91 -2.36 -26.80
C VAL A 103 12.37 -3.67 -27.34
N THR A 104 11.19 -4.04 -26.86
CA THR A 104 10.50 -5.23 -27.33
C THR A 104 9.25 -4.82 -28.09
N ILE A 105 9.17 -5.22 -29.35
CA ILE A 105 7.94 -5.14 -30.13
C ILE A 105 7.16 -6.43 -29.84
N PRO A 106 5.88 -6.35 -29.39
CA PRO A 106 5.05 -7.53 -29.20
C PRO A 106 4.92 -8.34 -30.49
N ALA A 107 4.63 -9.64 -30.37
CA ALA A 107 4.33 -10.50 -31.51
C ALA A 107 3.19 -9.89 -32.34
N GLY A 108 3.36 -9.84 -33.67
CA GLY A 108 2.42 -9.21 -34.61
C GLY A 108 2.34 -7.69 -34.53
N GLY A 109 3.06 -7.06 -33.60
CA GLY A 109 3.08 -5.61 -33.40
C GLY A 109 4.10 -4.89 -34.29
N PHE A 110 4.17 -3.57 -34.10
CA PHE A 110 5.12 -2.70 -34.79
C PHE A 110 5.57 -1.53 -33.92
N LEU A 111 6.75 -0.99 -34.21
CA LEU A 111 7.31 0.19 -33.57
C LEU A 111 7.42 1.33 -34.59
N ILE A 112 7.03 2.53 -34.21
CA ILE A 112 7.28 3.77 -34.96
C ILE A 112 8.33 4.59 -34.21
N ALA A 113 9.46 4.88 -34.87
CA ALA A 113 10.47 5.80 -34.37
C ALA A 113 10.47 7.09 -35.20
N PHE A 114 10.55 8.23 -34.52
CA PHE A 114 10.57 9.54 -35.17
C PHE A 114 11.34 10.56 -34.33
N GLY A 115 11.95 11.54 -34.98
CA GLY A 115 12.73 12.58 -34.31
C GLY A 115 12.06 13.95 -34.27
N ALA A 116 12.79 14.96 -33.80
CA ALA A 116 12.29 16.32 -33.60
C ALA A 116 11.81 17.02 -34.90
N GLY A 117 12.23 16.56 -36.07
CA GLY A 117 11.79 17.06 -37.38
C GLY A 117 10.61 16.29 -37.99
N ALA A 118 10.03 15.30 -37.30
CA ALA A 118 8.93 14.50 -37.82
C ALA A 118 7.58 15.23 -37.86
N ASP A 119 6.57 14.56 -38.41
CA ASP A 119 5.18 15.06 -38.52
C ASP A 119 4.64 15.57 -37.16
N GLU A 120 4.07 16.78 -37.16
CA GLU A 120 3.56 17.42 -35.94
C GLU A 120 2.42 16.61 -35.30
N ARG A 121 1.65 15.86 -36.08
CA ARG A 121 0.54 15.03 -35.59
C ARG A 121 1.06 13.82 -34.81
N LEU A 122 2.22 13.27 -35.20
CA LEU A 122 2.87 12.20 -34.42
C LEU A 122 3.40 12.71 -33.09
N LYS A 123 4.00 13.91 -33.08
CA LYS A 123 4.45 14.56 -31.83
C LYS A 123 3.27 14.82 -30.90
N GLN A 124 2.18 15.37 -31.43
CA GLN A 124 0.97 15.60 -30.65
C GLN A 124 0.38 14.29 -30.10
N CYS A 125 0.35 13.22 -30.90
CA CYS A 125 -0.07 11.89 -30.45
C CYS A 125 0.81 11.38 -29.29
N TYR A 126 2.13 11.53 -29.41
CA TYR A 126 3.08 11.13 -28.38
C TYR A 126 2.89 11.94 -27.09
N ASP A 127 2.83 13.26 -27.18
CA ASP A 127 2.63 14.14 -26.02
C ASP A 127 1.28 13.85 -25.33
N THR A 128 0.24 13.56 -26.11
CA THR A 128 -1.08 13.17 -25.59
C THR A 128 -1.00 11.84 -24.85
N ALA A 129 -0.37 10.83 -25.45
CA ALA A 129 -0.20 9.51 -24.83
C ALA A 129 0.66 9.54 -23.55
N PHE A 130 1.56 10.52 -23.44
CA PHE A 130 2.40 10.73 -22.27
C PHE A 130 1.68 11.39 -21.10
N GLU A 131 0.58 12.12 -21.34
CA GLU A 131 -0.16 12.83 -20.29
C GLU A 131 0.76 13.67 -19.37
N GLY A 132 1.79 14.30 -19.95
CA GLY A 132 2.78 15.10 -19.21
C GLY A 132 3.80 14.30 -18.39
N ALA A 133 3.80 12.97 -18.48
CA ALA A 133 4.80 12.14 -17.83
C ALA A 133 6.22 12.46 -18.32
N MET A 134 7.17 12.35 -17.41
CA MET A 134 8.58 12.56 -17.69
C MET A 134 9.29 11.21 -17.82
N LEU A 135 10.24 11.12 -18.74
CA LEU A 135 11.03 9.90 -18.96
C LEU A 135 12.38 10.28 -19.58
N TYR A 136 13.39 9.45 -19.37
CA TYR A 136 14.68 9.59 -20.05
C TYR A 136 15.23 8.20 -20.38
N ASN A 137 15.80 8.07 -21.58
CA ASN A 137 16.48 6.87 -22.06
C ASN A 137 15.72 5.55 -21.81
N ALA A 138 14.39 5.59 -21.92
CA ALA A 138 13.51 4.48 -21.60
C ALA A 138 12.19 4.56 -22.38
N THR A 139 11.33 3.58 -22.13
CA THR A 139 9.92 3.50 -22.50
C THR A 139 9.08 3.26 -21.25
N MET A 140 7.79 3.54 -21.34
CA MET A 140 6.81 3.29 -20.28
C MET A 140 5.53 2.74 -20.87
N SER A 141 4.77 2.01 -20.05
CA SER A 141 3.42 1.56 -20.41
C SER A 141 2.50 2.74 -20.64
N VAL A 142 1.73 2.67 -21.73
CA VAL A 142 0.74 3.69 -22.09
C VAL A 142 -0.65 3.25 -21.66
N ILE A 143 -1.35 4.13 -20.96
CA ILE A 143 -2.72 3.89 -20.47
C ILE A 143 -3.76 4.57 -21.37
N TYR A 144 -3.33 5.52 -22.21
CA TYR A 144 -4.16 6.26 -23.15
C TYR A 144 -4.53 5.39 -24.37
N ASP A 145 -5.78 5.46 -24.83
CA ASP A 145 -6.25 4.60 -25.92
C ASP A 145 -5.85 5.17 -27.28
N VAL A 146 -4.64 4.82 -27.74
CA VAL A 146 -4.18 5.12 -29.10
C VAL A 146 -4.23 3.86 -29.95
N ARG A 147 -4.83 3.97 -31.13
CA ARG A 147 -4.91 2.92 -32.14
C ARG A 147 -4.09 3.27 -33.36
N GLY A 148 -3.31 2.31 -33.84
CA GLY A 148 -2.44 2.43 -34.98
C GLY A 148 -2.52 1.21 -35.89
N THR A 149 -2.56 1.42 -37.21
CA THR A 149 -2.41 0.37 -38.21
C THR A 149 -1.33 0.74 -39.20
N LEU A 150 -0.47 -0.22 -39.55
CA LEU A 150 0.58 -0.04 -40.53
C LEU A 150 0.41 -1.04 -41.67
N ASP A 151 0.18 -0.54 -42.87
CA ASP A 151 0.35 -1.32 -44.09
C ASP A 151 1.81 -1.22 -44.54
N ALA A 152 2.57 -2.31 -44.40
CA ALA A 152 3.99 -2.33 -44.74
C ALA A 152 4.26 -2.29 -46.26
N GLU A 153 3.32 -2.74 -47.10
CA GLU A 153 3.47 -2.72 -48.56
C GLU A 153 3.33 -1.29 -49.09
N THR A 154 2.31 -0.57 -48.63
CA THR A 154 2.06 0.82 -49.01
C THR A 154 2.77 1.84 -48.11
N ARG A 155 3.36 1.37 -47.00
CA ARG A 155 3.96 2.16 -45.92
C ARG A 155 3.00 3.16 -45.31
N GLN A 156 1.71 2.86 -45.32
CA GLN A 156 0.69 3.75 -44.80
C GLN A 156 0.49 3.48 -43.31
N LEU A 157 0.78 4.47 -42.48
CA LEU A 157 0.48 4.49 -41.05
C LEU A 157 -0.78 5.31 -40.82
N SER A 158 -1.79 4.69 -40.22
CA SER A 158 -3.00 5.37 -39.75
C SER A 158 -3.04 5.34 -38.22
N ILE A 159 -3.30 6.48 -37.60
CA ILE A 159 -3.42 6.62 -36.14
C ILE A 159 -4.77 7.25 -35.80
N ALA A 160 -5.38 6.78 -34.72
CA ALA A 160 -6.58 7.35 -34.13
C ALA A 160 -6.51 7.31 -32.60
N TYR A 161 -6.97 8.36 -31.93
CA TYR A 161 -7.07 8.42 -30.47
C TYR A 161 -8.16 9.42 -30.05
N PRO A 162 -8.79 9.23 -28.88
CA PRO A 162 -9.81 10.15 -28.40
C PRO A 162 -9.18 11.49 -28.01
N VAL A 163 -9.98 12.56 -27.95
CA VAL A 163 -9.57 13.81 -27.31
C VAL A 163 -9.47 13.58 -25.79
N PRO A 164 -8.46 14.15 -25.10
CA PRO A 164 -8.33 13.99 -23.66
C PRO A 164 -9.58 14.44 -22.92
N GLU A 165 -10.09 13.57 -22.05
CA GLU A 165 -11.21 13.93 -21.19
C GLU A 165 -10.76 15.01 -20.20
N PRO A 166 -11.52 16.11 -20.08
CA PRO A 166 -11.20 17.14 -19.10
C PRO A 166 -11.43 16.61 -17.68
N GLU A 167 -10.68 17.16 -16.72
CA GLU A 167 -10.93 16.91 -15.30
C GLU A 167 -12.32 17.43 -14.90
N THR A 168 -12.97 16.70 -14.00
CA THR A 168 -14.26 17.07 -13.42
C THR A 168 -14.10 17.49 -11.94
N ASP A 169 -15.19 17.91 -11.31
CA ASP A 169 -15.23 18.19 -9.87
C ASP A 169 -15.15 16.93 -8.99
N GLU A 170 -15.29 15.74 -9.60
CA GLU A 170 -15.16 14.43 -8.96
C GLU A 170 -13.75 13.85 -9.12
N THR A 171 -12.99 14.31 -10.11
CA THR A 171 -11.61 13.87 -10.37
C THR A 171 -10.68 14.27 -9.22
N LEU A 172 -10.06 13.30 -8.56
CA LEU A 172 -9.03 13.56 -7.54
C LEU A 172 -7.73 14.02 -8.21
N LYS A 173 -7.17 15.13 -7.75
CA LYS A 173 -6.01 15.77 -8.37
C LYS A 173 -4.75 15.53 -7.54
N PHE A 174 -3.83 14.73 -8.06
CA PHE A 174 -2.55 14.44 -7.45
C PHE A 174 -1.42 15.25 -8.10
N LEU A 175 -0.61 15.92 -7.29
CA LEU A 175 0.66 16.50 -7.70
C LEU A 175 1.81 15.65 -7.15
N PHE A 176 2.67 15.14 -8.02
CA PHE A 176 3.86 14.38 -7.64
C PHE A 176 5.09 15.28 -7.67
N VAL A 177 5.76 15.42 -6.52
CA VAL A 177 6.95 16.25 -6.32
C VAL A 177 8.12 15.36 -5.94
N GLY A 178 9.19 15.42 -6.73
CA GLY A 178 10.36 14.57 -6.49
C GLY A 178 11.25 14.44 -7.72
N ASN A 179 11.82 13.26 -7.90
CA ASN A 179 12.81 12.98 -8.94
C ASN A 179 12.50 11.71 -9.75
N SER A 180 13.51 11.14 -10.41
CA SER A 180 13.37 9.96 -11.27
C SER A 180 12.80 8.75 -10.53
N THR A 181 13.02 8.62 -9.22
CA THR A 181 12.40 7.54 -8.44
C THR A 181 10.88 7.69 -8.26
N THR A 182 10.33 8.86 -8.61
CA THR A 182 8.90 9.15 -8.66
C THR A 182 8.32 9.03 -10.07
N TYR A 183 8.95 9.65 -11.09
CA TYR A 183 8.34 9.70 -12.44
C TYR A 183 8.72 8.56 -13.36
N PHE A 184 9.85 7.87 -13.11
CA PHE A 184 10.40 6.92 -14.07
C PHE A 184 9.41 5.79 -14.38
N ASN A 185 9.56 5.19 -15.56
CA ASN A 185 8.64 4.19 -16.11
C ASN A 185 7.13 4.60 -16.07
N GLY A 186 6.80 5.89 -16.00
CA GLY A 186 5.41 6.36 -15.95
C GLY A 186 4.68 5.95 -14.67
N THR A 187 5.36 5.87 -13.54
CA THR A 187 4.78 5.36 -12.28
C THR A 187 3.47 6.06 -11.87
N PRO A 188 3.32 7.41 -11.93
CA PRO A 188 2.02 8.04 -11.64
C PRO A 188 0.91 7.70 -12.65
N LEU A 189 1.23 7.40 -13.91
CA LEU A 189 0.22 6.89 -14.86
C LEU A 189 -0.22 5.47 -14.51
N LYS A 190 0.69 4.61 -14.05
CA LYS A 190 0.30 3.28 -13.54
C LYS A 190 -0.63 3.41 -12.33
N PHE A 191 -0.33 4.32 -11.41
CA PHE A 191 -1.22 4.64 -10.29
C PHE A 191 -2.59 5.13 -10.78
N LYS A 192 -2.63 6.04 -11.77
CA LYS A 192 -3.88 6.48 -12.40
C LYS A 192 -4.69 5.33 -13.00
N ALA A 193 -4.03 4.38 -13.68
CA ALA A 193 -4.71 3.23 -14.26
C ALA A 193 -5.23 2.25 -13.21
N LEU A 194 -4.48 2.02 -12.13
CA LEU A 194 -4.93 1.23 -10.98
C LEU A 194 -6.17 1.87 -10.32
N CYS A 195 -6.15 3.18 -10.10
CA CYS A 195 -7.30 3.93 -9.56
C CYS A 195 -8.52 3.79 -10.47
N ARG A 196 -8.35 3.99 -11.79
CA ARG A 196 -9.43 3.83 -12.78
C ARG A 196 -10.02 2.42 -12.75
N ALA A 197 -9.18 1.40 -12.66
CA ALA A 197 -9.61 0.01 -12.55
C ALA A 197 -10.36 -0.29 -11.24
N ALA A 198 -10.11 0.49 -10.19
CA ALA A 198 -10.86 0.49 -8.93
C ALA A 198 -12.11 1.41 -8.95
N GLY A 199 -12.42 2.06 -10.07
CA GLY A 199 -13.56 2.96 -10.20
C GLY A 199 -13.33 4.37 -9.64
N ILE A 200 -12.08 4.76 -9.41
CA ILE A 200 -11.69 6.08 -8.91
C ILE A 200 -11.07 6.90 -10.05
N ASP A 201 -11.69 8.03 -10.37
CA ASP A 201 -11.15 8.96 -11.36
C ASP A 201 -10.08 9.88 -10.73
N VAL A 202 -8.89 9.84 -11.31
CA VAL A 202 -7.73 10.62 -10.83
C VAL A 202 -7.01 11.30 -11.99
N SER A 203 -6.52 12.51 -11.72
CA SER A 203 -5.53 13.19 -12.55
C SER A 203 -4.20 13.22 -11.84
N VAL A 204 -3.11 13.08 -12.61
CA VAL A 204 -1.75 13.13 -12.09
C VAL A 204 -0.99 14.26 -12.76
N THR A 205 -0.31 15.07 -11.96
CA THR A 205 0.50 16.20 -12.41
C THR A 205 1.92 16.03 -11.89
N TYR A 206 2.91 16.39 -12.69
CA TYR A 206 4.32 16.18 -12.39
C TYR A 206 5.01 17.52 -12.08
N CYS A 207 5.58 17.63 -10.89
CA CYS A 207 6.58 18.64 -10.56
C CYS A 207 7.87 17.92 -10.17
N THR A 208 8.44 17.19 -11.14
CA THR A 208 9.56 16.29 -10.90
C THR A 208 10.76 16.61 -11.76
N PHE A 209 11.97 16.49 -11.19
CA PHE A 209 13.22 16.80 -11.88
C PHE A 209 14.27 15.76 -11.55
N GLY A 210 15.07 15.35 -12.55
CA GLY A 210 16.17 14.40 -12.34
C GLY A 210 17.10 14.85 -11.19
N SER A 211 17.43 13.92 -10.30
CA SER A 211 18.30 14.13 -9.14
C SER A 211 17.86 15.21 -8.14
N ALA A 212 16.56 15.56 -8.10
CA ALA A 212 16.06 16.57 -7.18
C ALA A 212 15.95 16.13 -5.72
N TYR A 213 16.20 17.10 -4.84
CA TYR A 213 16.04 17.06 -3.38
C TYR A 213 14.86 17.97 -2.98
N LEU A 214 14.13 17.63 -1.92
CA LEU A 214 13.03 18.47 -1.42
C LEU A 214 13.51 19.87 -0.99
N SER A 215 14.75 19.99 -0.50
CA SER A 215 15.36 21.28 -0.14
C SER A 215 15.40 22.27 -1.33
N GLU A 216 15.54 21.79 -2.55
CA GLU A 216 15.54 22.63 -3.76
C GLU A 216 14.12 23.04 -4.20
N PHE A 217 13.10 22.31 -3.77
CA PHE A 217 11.70 22.71 -3.92
C PHE A 217 11.29 23.72 -2.83
N ALA A 218 11.86 23.58 -1.63
CA ALA A 218 11.66 24.52 -0.53
C ALA A 218 12.21 25.92 -0.86
N ASP A 219 13.37 26.00 -1.53
CA ASP A 219 14.01 27.25 -1.95
C ASP A 219 13.26 27.95 -3.10
N GLU A 220 12.61 29.09 -2.81
CA GLU A 220 11.89 29.90 -3.81
C GLU A 220 12.79 30.52 -4.89
N THR A 221 14.09 30.66 -4.60
CA THR A 221 15.08 31.19 -5.53
C THR A 221 15.66 30.10 -6.43
N HIS A 222 15.40 28.83 -6.13
CA HIS A 222 15.75 27.71 -6.98
C HIS A 222 14.69 27.51 -8.08
N GLU A 223 15.09 26.99 -9.24
CA GLU A 223 14.16 26.78 -10.37
C GLU A 223 13.05 25.77 -10.04
N ARG A 224 13.37 24.75 -9.25
CA ARG A 224 12.44 23.70 -8.81
C ARG A 224 11.41 24.26 -7.82
N GLY A 225 11.84 25.08 -6.86
CA GLY A 225 10.93 25.76 -5.96
C GLY A 225 10.03 26.79 -6.63
N ARG A 226 10.52 27.49 -7.68
CA ARG A 226 9.65 28.31 -8.55
C ARG A 226 8.63 27.47 -9.31
N ALA A 227 9.04 26.32 -9.86
CA ALA A 227 8.15 25.43 -10.58
C ALA A 227 7.04 24.88 -9.69
N LEU A 228 7.36 24.48 -8.45
CA LEU A 228 6.36 24.00 -7.49
C LEU A 228 5.37 25.10 -7.11
N ARG A 229 5.85 26.29 -6.74
CA ARG A 229 4.98 27.43 -6.42
C ARG A 229 4.07 27.79 -7.59
N ARG A 230 4.59 27.73 -8.82
CA ARG A 230 3.76 27.93 -10.02
C ARG A 230 2.70 26.85 -10.16
N ALA A 231 3.05 25.57 -10.01
CA ALA A 231 2.09 24.47 -10.10
C ALA A 231 0.96 24.62 -9.06
N LEU A 232 1.30 24.94 -7.80
CA LEU A 232 0.34 25.18 -6.72
C LEU A 232 -0.52 26.44 -6.94
N ASN A 233 -0.02 27.46 -7.64
CA ASN A 233 -0.81 28.64 -7.99
C ASN A 233 -1.74 28.39 -9.19
N ASP A 234 -1.31 27.56 -10.14
CA ASP A 234 -2.02 27.32 -11.40
C ASP A 234 -3.19 26.34 -11.20
N LYS A 235 -3.13 25.44 -10.20
CA LYS A 235 -4.14 24.40 -9.97
C LYS A 235 -4.29 24.07 -8.48
N ALA A 236 -5.54 23.93 -8.02
CA ALA A 236 -5.85 23.34 -6.73
C ALA A 236 -5.76 21.81 -6.81
N PHE A 237 -4.99 21.19 -5.91
CA PHE A 237 -4.83 19.74 -5.82
C PHE A 237 -5.61 19.20 -4.62
N ASP A 238 -5.97 17.93 -4.69
CA ASP A 238 -6.48 17.19 -3.53
C ASP A 238 -5.31 16.62 -2.72
N TYR A 239 -4.24 16.20 -3.41
CA TYR A 239 -3.09 15.55 -2.79
C TYR A 239 -1.78 16.03 -3.40
N VAL A 240 -0.76 16.21 -2.56
CA VAL A 240 0.63 16.45 -2.98
C VAL A 240 1.53 15.36 -2.43
N VAL A 241 2.06 14.51 -3.31
CA VAL A 241 2.97 13.41 -2.97
C VAL A 241 4.41 13.92 -3.00
N LEU A 242 5.11 13.78 -1.88
CA LEU A 242 6.46 14.29 -1.64
C LEU A 242 7.47 13.14 -1.52
N GLN A 243 8.53 13.20 -2.32
CA GLN A 243 9.64 12.26 -2.30
C GLN A 243 10.98 13.00 -2.26
N ASP A 244 11.79 12.74 -1.23
CA ASP A 244 13.15 13.29 -1.13
C ASP A 244 14.22 12.34 -1.69
N ALA A 245 15.35 12.89 -2.11
CA ALA A 245 16.46 12.17 -2.70
C ALA A 245 17.02 11.07 -1.79
N GLY A 246 17.56 10.03 -2.39
CA GLY A 246 18.08 8.86 -1.67
C GLY A 246 19.13 9.18 -0.62
N GLY A 247 19.94 10.22 -0.86
CA GLY A 247 20.98 10.70 0.05
C GLY A 247 20.59 11.86 0.96
N ALA A 248 19.32 12.27 1.01
CA ALA A 248 18.86 13.31 1.94
C ALA A 248 18.96 12.81 3.40
N SER A 249 19.34 13.71 4.31
CA SER A 249 19.28 13.44 5.75
C SER A 249 17.89 13.75 6.30
N LEU A 250 17.57 13.21 7.47
CA LEU A 250 16.34 13.53 8.18
C LEU A 250 16.21 15.03 8.41
N GLU A 251 17.27 15.69 8.88
CA GLU A 251 17.24 17.13 9.19
C GLU A 251 17.01 17.99 7.93
N ALA A 252 17.60 17.61 6.79
CA ALA A 252 17.38 18.31 5.54
C ALA A 252 15.94 18.13 5.02
N SER A 253 15.39 16.92 5.19
CA SER A 253 14.02 16.60 4.80
C SER A 253 13.02 17.36 5.69
N GLU A 254 13.25 17.40 7.01
CA GLU A 254 12.46 18.18 7.96
C GLU A 254 12.47 19.67 7.62
N ALA A 255 13.65 20.25 7.39
CA ALA A 255 13.78 21.67 7.05
C ALA A 255 13.07 22.01 5.73
N ALA A 256 13.06 21.09 4.76
CA ALA A 256 12.30 21.26 3.54
C ALA A 256 10.78 21.20 3.80
N LEU A 257 10.32 20.21 4.57
CA LEU A 257 8.90 20.06 4.90
C LEU A 257 8.35 21.24 5.71
N ASP A 258 9.12 21.80 6.63
CA ASP A 258 8.74 23.01 7.38
C ASP A 258 8.38 24.20 6.45
N VAL A 259 8.94 24.24 5.24
CA VAL A 259 8.63 25.25 4.21
C VAL A 259 7.52 24.78 3.26
N LEU A 260 7.53 23.51 2.88
CA LEU A 260 6.65 22.97 1.84
C LEU A 260 5.22 22.73 2.34
N LEU A 261 5.05 22.24 3.56
CA LEU A 261 3.73 21.89 4.10
C LEU A 261 2.78 23.09 4.17
N PRO A 262 3.19 24.29 4.65
CA PRO A 262 2.32 25.47 4.61
C PRO A 262 1.86 25.86 3.19
N LEU A 263 2.72 25.69 2.18
CA LEU A 263 2.37 25.99 0.78
C LEU A 263 1.33 24.99 0.23
N ILE A 264 1.45 23.73 0.62
CA ILE A 264 0.52 22.66 0.25
C ILE A 264 -0.83 22.86 0.94
N GLU A 265 -0.82 23.21 2.22
CA GLU A 265 -2.03 23.52 2.99
C GLU A 265 -2.75 24.77 2.45
N GLU A 266 -2.02 25.81 2.05
CA GLU A 266 -2.59 27.01 1.40
C GLU A 266 -3.25 26.69 0.05
N ASN A 267 -2.69 25.74 -0.70
CA ASN A 267 -3.32 25.20 -1.92
C ASN A 267 -4.61 24.43 -1.62
N GLY A 268 -4.82 23.98 -0.38
CA GLY A 268 -5.94 23.16 0.05
C GLY A 268 -5.73 21.66 -0.16
N ALA A 269 -4.50 21.24 -0.47
CA ALA A 269 -4.15 19.86 -0.72
C ALA A 269 -3.68 19.16 0.56
N GLU A 270 -3.85 17.84 0.61
CA GLU A 270 -3.30 17.00 1.68
C GLU A 270 -1.89 16.52 1.28
N PRO A 271 -0.86 16.76 2.13
CA PRO A 271 0.46 16.23 1.86
C PRO A 271 0.48 14.70 2.07
N LEU A 272 1.27 14.01 1.27
CA LEU A 272 1.52 12.58 1.35
C LEU A 272 3.02 12.32 1.19
N LEU A 273 3.59 11.40 1.95
CA LEU A 273 5.00 11.03 1.82
C LEU A 273 5.15 9.74 1.01
N TYR A 274 6.12 9.70 0.10
CA TYR A 274 6.52 8.50 -0.61
C TYR A 274 7.88 8.01 -0.08
N MET A 275 7.87 6.95 0.74
CA MET A 275 9.07 6.31 1.25
C MET A 275 9.79 5.55 0.14
N ARG A 276 10.71 6.24 -0.55
CA ARG A 276 11.43 5.68 -1.69
C ARG A 276 12.27 4.44 -1.33
N TYR A 277 12.40 3.54 -2.30
CA TYR A 277 13.29 2.39 -2.25
C TYR A 277 14.78 2.80 -2.41
N SER A 278 15.67 1.87 -2.05
CA SER A 278 17.11 2.06 -2.13
C SER A 278 17.65 1.94 -3.57
N ASP A 279 18.54 2.85 -3.95
CA ASP A 279 19.23 2.87 -5.25
C ASP A 279 20.62 2.21 -5.22
N LYS A 280 20.96 1.48 -4.15
CA LYS A 280 22.19 0.67 -4.12
C LYS A 280 22.17 -0.38 -5.23
N ARG A 281 23.35 -0.86 -5.64
CA ARG A 281 23.50 -1.75 -6.81
C ARG A 281 23.23 -3.23 -6.56
N ASN A 282 23.40 -3.70 -5.32
CA ASN A 282 23.21 -5.10 -4.94
C ASN A 282 22.14 -5.22 -3.85
N ASP A 283 21.55 -6.40 -3.77
CA ASP A 283 20.36 -6.68 -2.97
C ASP A 283 20.62 -6.58 -1.46
N ASP A 284 21.74 -7.12 -0.96
CA ASP A 284 22.12 -6.98 0.45
C ASP A 284 22.24 -5.50 0.87
N ALA A 285 22.87 -4.68 0.04
CA ALA A 285 23.01 -3.25 0.30
C ALA A 285 21.68 -2.49 0.18
N ARG A 286 20.77 -2.92 -0.70
CA ARG A 286 19.42 -2.35 -0.82
C ARG A 286 18.62 -2.64 0.44
N VAL A 287 18.61 -3.90 0.89
CA VAL A 287 17.93 -4.35 2.12
C VAL A 287 18.49 -3.62 3.34
N ALA A 288 19.81 -3.51 3.47
CA ALA A 288 20.44 -2.80 4.58
C ALA A 288 20.09 -1.30 4.61
N ASP A 289 20.02 -0.66 3.44
CA ASP A 289 19.68 0.76 3.31
C ASP A 289 18.17 1.05 3.50
N THR A 290 17.29 0.04 3.35
CA THR A 290 15.87 0.18 3.67
C THR A 290 15.65 0.62 5.11
N LYS A 291 16.47 0.19 6.07
CA LYS A 291 16.36 0.62 7.48
C LYS A 291 16.43 2.14 7.61
N ARG A 292 17.36 2.78 6.89
CA ARG A 292 17.53 4.25 6.91
C ARG A 292 16.31 4.95 6.30
N HIS A 293 15.79 4.44 5.19
CA HIS A 293 14.58 4.98 4.56
C HIS A 293 13.36 4.85 5.49
N TYR A 294 13.18 3.68 6.10
CA TYR A 294 12.15 3.46 7.10
C TYR A 294 12.24 4.46 8.25
N GLU A 295 13.40 4.52 8.94
CA GLU A 295 13.59 5.41 10.09
C GLU A 295 13.36 6.88 9.74
N THR A 296 13.84 7.33 8.58
CA THR A 296 13.64 8.72 8.13
C THR A 296 12.17 9.01 7.87
N TYR A 297 11.49 8.22 7.04
CA TYR A 297 10.12 8.52 6.64
C TYR A 297 9.11 8.27 7.78
N THR A 298 9.36 7.31 8.67
CA THR A 298 8.57 7.13 9.89
C THR A 298 8.73 8.35 10.82
N ALA A 299 9.94 8.83 11.06
CA ALA A 299 10.15 10.03 11.88
C ALA A 299 9.46 11.26 11.28
N LEU A 300 9.53 11.45 9.96
CA LEU A 300 8.82 12.52 9.26
C LEU A 300 7.29 12.36 9.38
N SER A 301 6.78 11.14 9.17
CA SER A 301 5.36 10.82 9.28
C SER A 301 4.82 11.13 10.68
N GLU A 302 5.51 10.68 11.73
CA GLU A 302 5.14 10.92 13.13
C GLU A 302 5.20 12.40 13.50
N LYS A 303 6.27 13.10 13.10
CA LYS A 303 6.47 14.52 13.42
C LYS A 303 5.40 15.41 12.82
N TYR A 304 5.03 15.17 11.57
CA TYR A 304 4.12 16.04 10.82
C TYR A 304 2.68 15.49 10.73
N GLY A 305 2.43 14.25 11.19
CA GLY A 305 1.13 13.59 11.09
C GLY A 305 0.72 13.28 9.64
N ILE A 306 1.69 12.96 8.77
CA ILE A 306 1.49 12.78 7.33
C ILE A 306 1.61 11.30 6.97
N PRO A 307 0.64 10.70 6.23
CA PRO A 307 0.77 9.33 5.77
C PRO A 307 1.99 9.11 4.87
N ALA A 308 2.71 8.00 5.10
CA ALA A 308 3.84 7.60 4.27
C ALA A 308 3.54 6.27 3.56
N SER A 309 3.64 6.25 2.23
CA SER A 309 3.54 5.01 1.46
C SER A 309 4.83 4.19 1.58
N PRO A 310 4.78 2.91 1.97
CA PRO A 310 5.93 2.14 2.42
C PRO A 310 6.66 1.36 1.34
N VAL A 311 6.85 1.98 0.19
CA VAL A 311 7.45 1.34 -0.98
C VAL A 311 8.83 0.75 -0.68
N ALA A 312 9.64 1.37 0.19
CA ALA A 312 10.94 0.81 0.58
C ALA A 312 10.83 -0.57 1.25
N LEU A 313 9.75 -0.82 1.99
CA LEU A 313 9.46 -2.10 2.64
C LEU A 313 8.96 -3.10 1.61
N ALA A 314 8.02 -2.70 0.73
CA ALA A 314 7.57 -3.53 -0.38
C ALA A 314 8.74 -4.02 -1.25
N PHE A 315 9.69 -3.13 -1.57
CA PHE A 315 10.91 -3.47 -2.30
C PHE A 315 11.80 -4.42 -1.51
N ARG A 316 12.00 -4.17 -0.20
CA ARG A 316 12.81 -5.05 0.66
C ARG A 316 12.24 -6.46 0.67
N ASP A 317 10.94 -6.60 0.92
CA ASP A 317 10.29 -7.91 1.06
C ASP A 317 10.39 -8.67 -0.26
N ALA A 318 10.11 -8.00 -1.39
CA ALA A 318 10.31 -8.62 -2.68
C ALA A 318 11.76 -8.97 -3.00
N ILE A 319 12.74 -8.16 -2.56
CA ILE A 319 14.16 -8.49 -2.71
C ILE A 319 14.51 -9.77 -1.91
N LEU A 320 14.02 -9.89 -0.68
CA LEU A 320 14.25 -11.06 0.18
C LEU A 320 13.65 -12.34 -0.41
N ASP A 321 12.54 -12.20 -1.13
CA ASP A 321 11.87 -13.28 -1.87
C ASP A 321 12.52 -13.58 -3.24
N GLY A 322 13.64 -12.93 -3.57
CA GLY A 322 14.43 -13.19 -4.78
C GLY A 322 14.03 -12.37 -6.01
N TRP A 323 13.16 -11.36 -5.87
CA TRP A 323 12.72 -10.49 -6.97
C TRP A 323 13.61 -9.26 -7.20
N GLY A 324 14.74 -9.14 -6.48
CA GLY A 324 15.60 -7.94 -6.53
C GLY A 324 16.18 -7.62 -7.91
N GLN A 325 16.33 -8.61 -8.81
CA GLN A 325 16.67 -8.33 -10.21
C GLN A 325 15.50 -7.80 -11.01
N THR A 326 14.30 -8.34 -10.79
CA THR A 326 13.07 -8.00 -11.52
C THR A 326 12.62 -6.57 -11.25
N LEU A 327 12.82 -6.04 -10.04
CA LEU A 327 12.34 -4.72 -9.64
C LEU A 327 13.14 -3.54 -10.21
N TYR A 328 14.32 -3.78 -10.77
CA TYR A 328 15.25 -2.73 -11.20
C TYR A 328 15.53 -2.81 -12.69
N ALA A 329 15.67 -1.64 -13.30
CA ALA A 329 15.99 -1.46 -14.71
C ALA A 329 17.45 -1.87 -15.01
N ASP A 330 17.85 -1.79 -16.29
CA ASP A 330 19.17 -2.27 -16.76
C ASP A 330 20.36 -1.56 -16.09
N ASP A 331 20.14 -0.35 -15.58
CA ASP A 331 21.13 0.45 -14.86
C ASP A 331 21.34 0.04 -13.39
N ARG A 332 20.54 -0.92 -12.91
CA ARG A 332 20.54 -1.43 -11.53
C ARG A 332 20.23 -0.37 -10.46
N SER A 333 19.58 0.72 -10.85
CA SER A 333 19.28 1.86 -9.95
C SER A 333 17.82 2.31 -10.08
N HIS A 334 17.33 2.55 -11.29
CA HIS A 334 15.93 2.91 -11.52
C HIS A 334 15.03 1.68 -11.41
N HIS A 335 13.77 1.88 -11.06
CA HIS A 335 12.81 0.79 -11.00
C HIS A 335 12.43 0.34 -12.42
N SER A 336 12.18 -0.95 -12.58
CA SER A 336 11.70 -1.55 -13.83
C SER A 336 10.20 -1.29 -14.06
N LYS A 337 9.63 -1.95 -15.06
CA LYS A 337 8.18 -1.97 -15.28
C LYS A 337 7.44 -2.63 -14.12
N GLU A 338 7.99 -3.73 -13.60
CA GLU A 338 7.53 -4.46 -12.42
C GLU A 338 7.71 -3.61 -11.16
N GLY A 339 8.88 -2.97 -11.00
CA GLY A 339 9.14 -2.07 -9.88
C GLY A 339 8.17 -0.89 -9.85
N SER A 340 7.92 -0.21 -10.97
CA SER A 340 6.91 0.86 -11.03
C SER A 340 5.49 0.38 -10.79
N TYR A 341 5.15 -0.86 -11.16
CA TYR A 341 3.85 -1.44 -10.84
C TYR A 341 3.71 -1.68 -9.33
N LEU A 342 4.74 -2.21 -8.66
CA LEU A 342 4.78 -2.37 -7.20
C LEU A 342 4.64 -1.03 -6.48
N ILE A 343 5.37 0.00 -6.93
CA ILE A 343 5.26 1.37 -6.38
C ILE A 343 3.80 1.86 -6.48
N ALA A 344 3.21 1.75 -7.67
CA ALA A 344 1.85 2.22 -7.91
C ALA A 344 0.79 1.44 -7.10
N CYS A 345 0.95 0.13 -6.91
CA CYS A 345 0.10 -0.66 -6.02
C CYS A 345 0.22 -0.21 -4.57
N THR A 346 1.44 0.06 -4.11
CA THR A 346 1.70 0.52 -2.74
C THR A 346 1.15 1.94 -2.50
N TRP A 347 1.13 2.79 -3.53
CA TRP A 347 0.47 4.10 -3.49
C TRP A 347 -1.06 3.97 -3.44
N LEU A 348 -1.65 3.06 -4.23
CA LEU A 348 -3.10 2.80 -4.20
C LEU A 348 -3.56 2.39 -2.79
N ASP A 349 -2.84 1.46 -2.17
CA ASP A 349 -3.16 1.00 -0.83
C ASP A 349 -2.96 2.11 0.20
N ALA A 350 -1.76 2.71 0.26
CA ALA A 350 -1.40 3.64 1.32
C ALA A 350 -2.10 5.00 1.23
N PHE A 351 -2.37 5.50 0.02
CA PHE A 351 -2.94 6.84 -0.16
C PHE A 351 -4.47 6.85 -0.28
N LEU A 352 -5.05 5.76 -0.78
CA LEU A 352 -6.49 5.69 -1.04
C LEU A 352 -7.20 4.60 -0.23
N ASP A 353 -6.48 3.81 0.57
CA ASP A 353 -7.04 2.69 1.35
C ASP A 353 -7.77 1.67 0.46
N VAL A 354 -7.25 1.46 -0.75
CA VAL A 354 -7.79 0.52 -1.72
C VAL A 354 -6.81 -0.63 -1.89
N SER A 355 -7.24 -1.84 -1.57
CA SER A 355 -6.40 -3.02 -1.78
C SER A 355 -6.04 -3.15 -3.27
N PRO A 356 -4.75 -3.31 -3.60
CA PRO A 356 -4.33 -3.57 -4.97
C PRO A 356 -4.62 -5.02 -5.39
N VAL A 357 -4.89 -5.94 -4.45
CA VAL A 357 -5.13 -7.36 -4.72
C VAL A 357 -6.42 -7.54 -5.53
N GLY A 358 -6.30 -8.16 -6.69
CA GLY A 358 -7.42 -8.39 -7.61
C GLY A 358 -7.73 -7.20 -8.52
N ASN A 359 -6.92 -6.13 -8.49
CA ASN A 359 -7.05 -5.03 -9.43
C ASN A 359 -6.82 -5.52 -10.88
N THR A 360 -7.69 -5.10 -11.80
CA THR A 360 -7.72 -5.61 -13.18
C THR A 360 -6.68 -4.96 -14.11
N TYR A 361 -6.05 -3.86 -13.71
CA TYR A 361 -4.96 -3.27 -14.47
C TYR A 361 -3.64 -3.98 -14.18
N THR A 362 -3.01 -4.54 -15.22
CA THR A 362 -1.81 -5.39 -15.11
C THR A 362 -0.52 -4.73 -15.59
N ALA A 363 -0.60 -3.54 -16.18
CA ALA A 363 0.49 -2.93 -16.96
C ALA A 363 1.08 -3.84 -18.07
N GLY A 364 0.35 -4.88 -18.51
CA GLY A 364 0.85 -5.85 -19.48
C GLY A 364 1.88 -6.85 -18.91
N LEU A 365 1.92 -7.00 -17.58
CA LEU A 365 2.66 -8.06 -16.89
C LEU A 365 1.84 -9.35 -16.87
N ASP A 366 2.51 -10.49 -16.70
CA ASP A 366 1.83 -11.79 -16.57
C ASP A 366 1.09 -11.90 -15.23
N ALA A 367 0.12 -12.80 -15.17
CA ALA A 367 -0.79 -12.92 -14.03
C ALA A 367 -0.09 -13.32 -12.71
N GLU A 368 0.98 -14.10 -12.77
CA GLU A 368 1.72 -14.52 -11.57
C GLU A 368 2.50 -13.34 -10.98
N THR A 369 3.22 -12.60 -11.84
CA THR A 369 3.91 -11.36 -11.47
C THR A 369 2.93 -10.33 -10.92
N VAL A 370 1.79 -10.11 -11.56
CA VAL A 370 0.77 -9.15 -11.09
C VAL A 370 0.28 -9.52 -9.70
N ARG A 371 -0.14 -10.78 -9.51
CA ARG A 371 -0.66 -11.26 -8.23
C ARG A 371 0.37 -11.07 -7.12
N TYR A 372 1.61 -11.49 -7.37
CA TYR A 372 2.70 -11.35 -6.40
C TYR A 372 2.94 -9.88 -6.02
N LEU A 373 3.09 -8.98 -6.99
CA LEU A 373 3.36 -7.57 -6.70
C LEU A 373 2.20 -6.86 -6.00
N GLN A 374 0.94 -7.24 -6.29
CA GLN A 374 -0.22 -6.74 -5.57
C GLN A 374 -0.23 -7.23 -4.11
N GLU A 375 0.02 -8.52 -3.88
CA GLU A 375 0.10 -9.11 -2.54
C GLU A 375 1.24 -8.48 -1.72
N THR A 376 2.44 -8.31 -2.30
CA THR A 376 3.57 -7.65 -1.64
C THR A 376 3.28 -6.20 -1.29
N ALA A 377 2.64 -5.44 -2.19
CA ALA A 377 2.23 -4.07 -1.89
C ALA A 377 1.30 -4.04 -0.68
N HIS A 378 0.29 -4.92 -0.66
CA HIS A 378 -0.70 -4.99 0.41
C HIS A 378 -0.07 -5.38 1.76
N SER A 379 0.78 -6.42 1.78
CA SER A 379 1.46 -6.85 3.00
C SER A 379 2.45 -5.80 3.52
N SER A 380 3.04 -4.99 2.65
CA SER A 380 4.02 -3.97 3.08
C SER A 380 3.39 -2.80 3.87
N ARG A 381 2.09 -2.55 3.69
CA ARG A 381 1.33 -1.55 4.45
C ARG A 381 1.47 -1.77 5.96
N THR A 382 1.58 -3.02 6.34
CA THR A 382 1.63 -3.45 7.73
C THR A 382 3.04 -3.54 8.30
N ALA A 383 4.05 -3.20 7.52
CA ALA A 383 5.42 -3.11 7.97
C ALA A 383 5.82 -1.64 8.28
N SER A 384 4.99 -0.66 7.88
CA SER A 384 5.28 0.77 7.98
C SER A 384 4.74 1.53 9.18
N GLY A 385 4.29 0.81 10.22
CA GLY A 385 3.76 1.44 11.43
C GLY A 385 2.25 1.29 11.62
N ASP A 386 1.58 0.50 10.79
CA ASP A 386 0.39 -0.22 11.21
C ASP A 386 0.79 -1.68 11.41
N ALA A 387 0.43 -2.27 12.54
CA ALA A 387 0.51 -3.70 12.76
C ALA A 387 -0.09 -4.50 11.57
N PRO A 388 0.41 -5.72 11.23
CA PRO A 388 -0.25 -6.67 10.33
C PRO A 388 -1.77 -6.64 10.48
N ALA A 389 -2.45 -6.07 9.48
CA ALA A 389 -3.86 -6.31 9.23
C ALA A 389 -4.03 -7.78 8.76
N THR A 390 -3.72 -8.70 9.67
CA THR A 390 -4.40 -9.97 9.73
C THR A 390 -5.87 -9.65 10.00
N GLU A 391 -6.79 -10.35 9.34
CA GLU A 391 -8.19 -10.34 9.78
C GLU A 391 -8.19 -10.57 11.29
N PRO A 392 -8.76 -9.64 12.10
CA PRO A 392 -8.63 -9.69 13.54
C PRO A 392 -9.05 -11.07 14.01
N ALA A 393 -8.15 -11.74 14.73
CA ALA A 393 -8.44 -13.09 15.22
C ALA A 393 -9.81 -13.07 15.92
N ILE A 394 -10.66 -14.04 15.56
CA ILE A 394 -11.96 -14.24 16.19
C ILE A 394 -11.97 -15.60 16.87
N TYR A 395 -12.52 -15.64 18.07
CA TYR A 395 -12.88 -16.90 18.72
C TYR A 395 -14.37 -17.13 18.55
N THR A 396 -14.75 -18.31 18.07
CA THR A 396 -16.16 -18.75 18.05
C THR A 396 -16.29 -19.91 19.02
N ASP A 397 -17.20 -19.80 19.99
CA ASP A 397 -17.44 -20.89 20.94
C ASP A 397 -18.31 -22.01 20.34
N GLY A 398 -18.55 -23.07 21.13
CA GLY A 398 -19.32 -24.23 20.70
C GLY A 398 -20.78 -23.92 20.35
N ASP A 399 -21.31 -22.79 20.83
CA ASP A 399 -22.68 -22.33 20.59
C ASP A 399 -22.78 -21.33 19.42
N GLY A 400 -21.63 -20.98 18.82
CA GLY A 400 -21.55 -20.09 17.67
C GLY A 400 -21.45 -18.60 18.03
N ALA A 401 -21.25 -18.25 19.31
CA ALA A 401 -21.02 -16.86 19.71
C ALA A 401 -19.61 -16.42 19.31
N VAL A 402 -19.50 -15.24 18.72
CA VAL A 402 -18.25 -14.69 18.19
C VAL A 402 -17.67 -13.66 19.15
N TYR A 403 -16.39 -13.82 19.46
CA TYR A 403 -15.61 -12.97 20.35
C TYR A 403 -14.39 -12.41 19.60
N PRO A 404 -14.37 -11.12 19.26
CA PRO A 404 -13.21 -10.49 18.61
C PRO A 404 -12.01 -10.37 19.55
N ASN A 405 -10.80 -10.29 18.98
CA ASN A 405 -9.58 -10.00 19.73
C ASN A 405 -9.57 -8.54 20.23
N LEU A 406 -9.71 -8.38 21.54
CA LEU A 406 -9.66 -7.10 22.26
C LEU A 406 -8.23 -6.58 22.44
N ALA A 407 -7.24 -7.47 22.37
CA ALA A 407 -5.83 -7.12 22.56
C ALA A 407 -5.19 -6.49 21.31
N LEU A 408 -5.81 -6.61 20.13
CA LEU A 408 -5.25 -6.10 18.88
C LEU A 408 -4.91 -4.60 18.96
N GLY A 409 -3.66 -4.26 18.67
CA GLY A 409 -3.10 -2.92 18.70
C GLY A 409 -2.99 -2.30 20.10
N ARG A 410 -3.24 -3.06 21.17
CA ARG A 410 -3.26 -2.54 22.53
C ARG A 410 -1.86 -2.41 23.13
N PRO A 411 -1.59 -1.36 23.92
CA PRO A 411 -0.33 -1.22 24.61
C PRO A 411 -0.18 -2.27 25.71
N TYR A 412 1.05 -2.63 26.00
CA TYR A 412 1.38 -3.54 27.09
C TYR A 412 2.69 -3.15 27.78
N THR A 413 2.96 -3.83 28.89
CA THR A 413 4.22 -3.78 29.62
C THR A 413 4.74 -5.20 29.82
N ALA A 414 6.06 -5.36 29.94
CA ALA A 414 6.70 -6.64 30.20
C ALA A 414 7.66 -6.54 31.39
N THR A 415 7.75 -7.60 32.20
CA THR A 415 8.68 -7.67 33.35
C THR A 415 10.05 -8.28 32.99
N GLY A 416 10.14 -8.97 31.86
CA GLY A 416 11.40 -9.55 31.39
C GLY A 416 12.39 -8.49 30.93
N ALA A 417 13.69 -8.75 31.10
CA ALA A 417 14.71 -7.81 30.65
C ALA A 417 14.79 -7.81 29.10
N PRO A 418 15.03 -6.66 28.46
CA PRO A 418 15.04 -6.58 27.00
C PRO A 418 16.05 -7.53 26.33
N TYR A 419 15.62 -8.16 25.24
CA TYR A 419 16.54 -8.83 24.33
C TYR A 419 17.29 -7.81 23.47
N ASP A 420 18.55 -8.12 23.15
CA ASP A 420 19.41 -7.26 22.33
C ASP A 420 19.62 -7.97 20.98
N GLY A 421 19.02 -7.44 19.92
CA GLY A 421 19.03 -8.04 18.58
C GLY A 421 17.69 -7.93 17.84
N ASN A 422 17.58 -8.60 16.69
CA ASN A 422 16.44 -8.47 15.75
C ASN A 422 15.09 -8.93 16.31
N TRP A 423 15.10 -9.84 17.28
CA TRP A 423 13.90 -10.36 17.96
C TRP A 423 13.54 -9.56 19.21
N THR A 424 14.11 -8.38 19.41
CA THR A 424 13.68 -7.52 20.51
C THR A 424 12.25 -7.03 20.27
N ASP A 425 11.50 -6.89 21.35
CA ASP A 425 10.21 -6.20 21.39
C ASP A 425 10.28 -5.00 22.34
N THR A 426 11.45 -4.35 22.42
CA THR A 426 11.64 -3.20 23.30
C THR A 426 12.35 -2.09 22.54
N LYS A 427 11.75 -0.90 22.54
CA LYS A 427 12.30 0.33 21.97
C LYS A 427 13.47 0.82 22.83
N ALA A 428 14.24 1.78 22.29
CA ALA A 428 15.36 2.39 22.99
C ALA A 428 14.97 3.11 24.29
N ASP A 429 13.70 3.55 24.41
CA ASP A 429 13.15 4.19 25.61
C ASP A 429 12.63 3.18 26.66
N GLY A 430 12.71 1.88 26.38
CA GLY A 430 12.27 0.81 27.27
C GLY A 430 10.79 0.42 27.12
N THR A 431 10.03 1.04 26.22
CA THR A 431 8.64 0.67 25.95
C THR A 431 8.54 -0.44 24.90
N PRO A 432 7.48 -1.27 24.90
CA PRO A 432 7.35 -2.31 23.88
C PRO A 432 7.17 -1.79 22.46
N ILE A 433 7.59 -2.59 21.46
CA ILE A 433 7.41 -2.25 20.04
C ILE A 433 5.95 -2.46 19.62
N GLY A 434 5.27 -3.44 20.22
CA GLY A 434 3.86 -3.74 19.94
C GLY A 434 3.66 -5.09 19.27
N LYS A 435 4.73 -5.88 19.07
CA LYS A 435 4.69 -7.15 18.35
C LYS A 435 3.70 -8.15 18.94
N LEU A 436 3.56 -8.18 20.26
CA LEU A 436 2.75 -9.21 20.95
C LEU A 436 1.23 -8.95 20.90
N THR A 437 0.82 -7.86 20.27
CA THR A 437 -0.58 -7.48 20.11
C THR A 437 -0.86 -7.00 18.69
N ASP A 438 0.02 -7.29 17.73
CA ASP A 438 -0.08 -6.81 16.36
C ASP A 438 -1.00 -7.68 15.49
N GLY A 439 -1.48 -8.80 16.04
CA GLY A 439 -2.38 -9.74 15.38
C GLY A 439 -1.66 -10.81 14.57
N TYR A 440 -0.33 -10.75 14.45
CA TYR A 440 0.46 -11.70 13.68
C TYR A 440 1.10 -12.75 14.56
N ALA A 441 0.50 -13.94 14.55
CA ALA A 441 1.10 -15.13 15.13
C ALA A 441 2.00 -15.83 14.10
N CYS A 442 3.32 -15.72 14.23
CA CYS A 442 4.24 -16.38 13.32
C CYS A 442 4.24 -17.91 13.52
N THR A 443 4.57 -18.68 12.47
CA THR A 443 4.67 -20.14 12.56
C THR A 443 6.08 -20.64 12.82
N ASP A 444 7.08 -19.77 12.68
CA ASP A 444 8.50 -20.06 12.84
C ASP A 444 9.11 -19.06 13.83
N GLY A 445 9.77 -19.58 14.88
CA GLY A 445 10.41 -18.74 15.89
C GLY A 445 11.66 -18.00 15.40
N SER A 446 12.17 -18.35 14.22
CA SER A 446 13.23 -17.57 13.55
C SER A 446 12.71 -16.27 12.93
N ASP A 447 11.41 -16.13 12.75
CA ASP A 447 10.76 -14.92 12.23
C ASP A 447 10.99 -13.75 13.20
N THR A 448 11.43 -12.61 12.66
CA THR A 448 11.73 -11.41 13.46
C THR A 448 10.50 -10.69 14.00
N SER A 449 9.29 -11.07 13.57
CA SER A 449 8.03 -10.70 14.20
C SER A 449 7.90 -11.25 15.62
N ALA A 450 8.56 -12.37 15.95
CA ALA A 450 8.62 -12.84 17.33
C ALA A 450 9.36 -11.83 18.23
N GLY A 451 8.82 -11.64 19.43
CA GLY A 451 9.39 -10.83 20.51
C GLY A 451 10.08 -11.69 21.55
N CYS A 452 11.26 -11.26 21.97
CA CYS A 452 12.08 -11.92 22.98
C CYS A 452 12.29 -11.05 24.22
N TYR A 453 12.06 -11.67 25.37
CA TYR A 453 12.42 -11.14 26.68
C TYR A 453 13.33 -12.11 27.43
N LYS A 454 14.22 -11.58 28.28
CA LYS A 454 15.14 -12.37 29.10
C LYS A 454 14.58 -12.54 30.52
N GLY A 455 14.63 -13.75 31.03
CA GLY A 455 14.23 -14.08 32.40
C GLY A 455 13.62 -15.47 32.51
N ALA A 456 13.81 -16.09 33.68
CA ALA A 456 13.20 -17.38 34.00
C ALA A 456 11.69 -17.30 34.21
N GLU A 457 11.22 -16.11 34.60
CA GLU A 457 9.81 -15.76 34.67
C GLU A 457 9.63 -14.39 33.97
N THR A 458 8.72 -14.33 33.01
CA THR A 458 8.36 -13.10 32.29
C THR A 458 6.85 -12.93 32.37
N ALA A 459 6.38 -11.71 32.63
CA ALA A 459 4.97 -11.38 32.59
C ALA A 459 4.73 -10.26 31.57
N VAL A 460 3.69 -10.41 30.75
CA VAL A 460 3.21 -9.38 29.82
C VAL A 460 1.83 -8.95 30.27
N THR A 461 1.62 -7.65 30.48
CA THR A 461 0.33 -7.08 30.90
C THR A 461 -0.18 -6.10 29.85
N ILE A 462 -1.33 -6.42 29.26
CA ILE A 462 -2.00 -5.65 28.21
C ILE A 462 -3.11 -4.80 28.83
N ASP A 463 -3.15 -3.53 28.48
CA ASP A 463 -4.27 -2.62 28.78
C ASP A 463 -5.28 -2.65 27.64
N LEU A 464 -6.48 -3.17 27.89
CA LEU A 464 -7.53 -3.33 26.88
C LEU A 464 -8.18 -1.98 26.49
N GLY A 465 -7.89 -0.89 27.21
CA GLY A 465 -8.41 0.45 26.94
C GLY A 465 -9.87 0.65 27.35
N GLY A 466 -10.42 -0.24 28.18
CA GLY A 466 -11.80 -0.24 28.66
C GLY A 466 -12.11 -1.52 29.42
N VAL A 467 -13.30 -1.63 30.05
CA VAL A 467 -13.72 -2.86 30.74
C VAL A 467 -14.53 -3.74 29.78
N PHE A 468 -14.08 -4.96 29.58
CA PHE A 468 -14.67 -5.95 28.68
C PHE A 468 -15.01 -7.25 29.40
N ALA A 469 -15.90 -8.04 28.82
CA ALA A 469 -16.17 -9.41 29.22
C ALA A 469 -15.29 -10.36 28.39
N VAL A 470 -14.16 -10.79 28.96
CA VAL A 470 -13.16 -11.66 28.32
C VAL A 470 -13.59 -13.12 28.43
N LYS A 471 -13.73 -13.80 27.29
CA LYS A 471 -14.15 -15.21 27.18
C LYS A 471 -12.95 -16.16 27.05
N ARG A 472 -11.92 -15.78 26.30
CA ARG A 472 -10.77 -16.64 26.02
C ARG A 472 -9.49 -15.83 25.90
N ILE A 473 -8.37 -16.39 26.35
CA ILE A 473 -7.04 -15.80 26.19
C ILE A 473 -6.13 -16.85 25.56
N THR A 474 -5.29 -16.43 24.61
CA THR A 474 -4.30 -17.31 23.98
C THR A 474 -2.95 -16.61 23.88
N THR A 475 -1.87 -17.39 23.84
CA THR A 475 -0.53 -16.93 23.50
C THR A 475 0.24 -18.08 22.85
N ASP A 476 1.24 -17.78 22.03
CA ASP A 476 2.19 -18.79 21.59
C ASP A 476 3.56 -18.68 22.27
N LEU A 477 4.27 -19.80 22.32
CA LEU A 477 5.60 -19.88 22.91
C LEU A 477 6.49 -20.77 22.05
N PHE A 478 7.70 -20.28 21.79
CA PHE A 478 8.68 -20.98 20.97
C PHE A 478 9.82 -21.57 21.81
N GLY A 479 10.40 -22.66 21.31
CA GLY A 479 11.59 -23.30 21.84
C GLY A 479 12.56 -23.70 20.74
N ASN A 480 13.86 -23.62 21.02
CA ASN A 480 14.93 -24.09 20.14
C ASN A 480 16.21 -24.25 20.97
N GLU A 481 16.58 -25.50 21.25
CA GLU A 481 17.72 -25.82 22.11
C GLU A 481 19.04 -25.26 21.56
N SER A 482 19.22 -25.24 20.24
CA SER A 482 20.44 -24.72 19.61
C SER A 482 20.62 -23.20 19.78
N TRP A 483 19.52 -22.49 20.08
CA TRP A 483 19.49 -21.07 20.41
C TRP A 483 19.43 -20.82 21.93
N GLY A 484 19.46 -21.88 22.74
CA GLY A 484 19.32 -21.79 24.19
C GLY A 484 17.92 -21.39 24.65
N ILE A 485 16.93 -21.53 23.78
CA ILE A 485 15.52 -21.21 24.06
C ILE A 485 14.87 -22.50 24.59
N PRO A 486 14.35 -22.51 25.83
CA PRO A 486 13.75 -23.70 26.42
C PRO A 486 12.57 -24.23 25.60
N SER A 487 12.36 -25.54 25.65
CA SER A 487 11.17 -26.15 25.03
C SER A 487 9.89 -25.61 25.69
N PRO A 488 8.85 -25.26 24.91
CA PRO A 488 7.58 -24.81 25.46
C PRO A 488 6.87 -25.89 26.30
N ASP A 489 7.18 -27.18 26.09
CA ASP A 489 6.63 -28.27 26.91
C ASP A 489 7.07 -28.21 28.38
N ALA A 490 8.19 -27.54 28.66
CA ALA A 490 8.69 -27.33 30.01
C ALA A 490 8.17 -26.03 30.63
N ALA A 491 7.40 -25.23 29.89
CA ALA A 491 6.89 -23.97 30.36
C ALA A 491 5.59 -24.11 31.15
N SER A 492 5.37 -23.17 32.06
CA SER A 492 4.08 -22.92 32.68
C SER A 492 3.54 -21.58 32.17
N VAL A 493 2.32 -21.57 31.66
CA VAL A 493 1.63 -20.35 31.22
C VAL A 493 0.42 -20.13 32.10
N THR A 494 0.34 -18.96 32.72
CA THR A 494 -0.80 -18.58 33.57
C THR A 494 -1.42 -17.30 33.04
N PHE A 495 -2.74 -17.32 32.86
CA PHE A 495 -3.52 -16.15 32.47
C PHE A 495 -4.18 -15.53 33.70
N LEU A 496 -4.08 -14.22 33.83
CA LEU A 496 -4.72 -13.42 34.86
C LEU A 496 -5.49 -12.25 34.23
N VAL A 497 -6.50 -11.77 34.94
CA VAL A 497 -7.29 -10.60 34.57
C VAL A 497 -7.42 -9.63 35.73
N SER A 498 -7.67 -8.36 35.42
CA SER A 498 -7.87 -7.31 36.41
C SER A 498 -8.86 -6.26 35.87
N GLU A 499 -9.72 -5.72 36.72
CA GLU A 499 -10.60 -4.58 36.38
C GLU A 499 -9.94 -3.22 36.67
N ASP A 500 -8.97 -3.16 37.57
CA ASP A 500 -8.31 -1.92 38.04
C ASP A 500 -6.89 -1.74 37.49
N GLY A 501 -6.30 -2.76 36.87
CA GLY A 501 -4.91 -2.77 36.41
C GLY A 501 -3.88 -2.98 37.52
N GLU A 502 -4.31 -3.15 38.78
CA GLU A 502 -3.45 -3.30 39.96
C GLU A 502 -3.60 -4.70 40.60
N SER A 503 -4.85 -5.12 40.79
CA SER A 503 -5.24 -6.37 41.45
C SER A 503 -5.58 -7.43 40.41
N PHE A 504 -4.69 -8.40 40.23
CA PHE A 504 -4.87 -9.49 39.25
C PHE A 504 -5.42 -10.75 39.92
N VAL A 505 -6.47 -11.31 39.33
CA VAL A 505 -7.06 -12.60 39.73
C VAL A 505 -6.81 -13.65 38.65
N PRO A 506 -6.71 -14.94 39.00
CA PRO A 506 -6.52 -16.00 38.01
C PRO A 506 -7.68 -16.06 37.01
N PHE A 507 -7.36 -16.06 35.72
CA PHE A 507 -8.28 -16.44 34.65
C PHE A 507 -8.21 -17.94 34.38
N GLY A 508 -7.00 -18.51 34.46
CA GLY A 508 -6.76 -19.95 34.41
C GLY A 508 -5.33 -20.31 34.02
N ALA A 509 -4.98 -21.59 34.11
CA ALA A 509 -3.73 -22.11 33.57
C ALA A 509 -3.90 -22.31 32.05
N GLY A 510 -2.89 -21.95 31.27
CA GLY A 510 -2.87 -22.19 29.83
C GLY A 510 -2.62 -23.67 29.54
N ALA A 511 -3.50 -24.27 28.75
CA ALA A 511 -3.29 -25.59 28.18
C ALA A 511 -2.74 -25.46 26.75
N ALA A 512 -1.73 -26.25 26.39
CA ALA A 512 -1.25 -26.32 25.02
C ALA A 512 -2.31 -27.03 24.15
N GLU A 513 -2.84 -26.34 23.14
CA GLU A 513 -3.88 -26.86 22.24
C GLU A 513 -3.33 -27.15 20.84
N GLU A 514 -2.31 -26.41 20.40
CA GLU A 514 -1.63 -26.61 19.12
C GLU A 514 -0.12 -26.70 19.33
N GLN A 515 0.52 -27.67 18.69
CA GLN A 515 1.96 -27.85 18.74
C GLN A 515 2.52 -28.17 17.37
N SER A 516 3.67 -27.58 17.04
CA SER A 516 4.38 -27.86 15.79
C SER A 516 5.89 -27.88 16.02
N GLU A 517 6.58 -28.67 15.22
CA GLU A 517 8.05 -28.75 15.23
C GLU A 517 8.57 -28.77 13.78
N ALA A 518 9.46 -27.84 13.45
CA ALA A 518 10.10 -27.74 12.14
C ALA A 518 11.49 -27.09 12.30
N ASP A 519 12.49 -27.63 11.60
CA ASP A 519 13.86 -27.08 11.54
C ASP A 519 14.49 -26.75 12.92
N GLY A 520 14.18 -27.57 13.93
CA GLY A 520 14.68 -27.40 15.31
C GLY A 520 13.91 -26.37 16.15
N TRP A 521 12.92 -25.70 15.58
CA TRP A 521 11.96 -24.85 16.29
C TRP A 521 10.75 -25.65 16.73
N GLN A 522 10.38 -25.47 17.99
CA GLN A 522 9.14 -25.94 18.59
C GLN A 522 8.25 -24.74 18.82
N ARG A 523 6.94 -24.89 18.57
CA ARG A 523 5.91 -23.90 18.89
C ARG A 523 4.78 -24.58 19.62
N ALA A 524 4.28 -23.96 20.69
CA ALA A 524 3.04 -24.36 21.34
C ALA A 524 2.11 -23.15 21.53
N VAL A 525 0.84 -23.30 21.17
CA VAL A 525 -0.21 -22.30 21.45
C VAL A 525 -0.92 -22.70 22.73
N PHE A 526 -0.81 -21.84 23.74
CA PHE A 526 -1.48 -21.98 25.03
C PHE A 526 -2.77 -21.20 25.03
N ALA A 527 -3.82 -21.82 25.58
CA ALA A 527 -5.13 -21.19 25.67
C ALA A 527 -5.83 -21.49 26.99
N CYS A 528 -6.72 -20.59 27.38
CA CYS A 528 -7.69 -20.81 28.44
C CYS A 528 -9.02 -20.17 28.04
N THR A 529 -10.11 -20.89 28.23
CA THR A 529 -11.48 -20.42 27.97
C THR A 529 -12.27 -20.44 29.26
N ALA A 530 -12.88 -19.32 29.62
CA ALA A 530 -13.74 -19.26 30.78
C ALA A 530 -15.12 -19.87 30.46
N GLU A 531 -15.69 -20.59 31.41
CA GLU A 531 -17.07 -21.08 31.30
C GLU A 531 -18.03 -19.89 31.09
N THR A 532 -17.89 -18.85 31.92
CA THR A 532 -18.58 -17.56 31.76
C THR A 532 -17.57 -16.44 31.50
N PRO A 533 -17.83 -15.51 30.56
CA PRO A 533 -16.97 -14.35 30.34
C PRO A 533 -16.64 -13.58 31.63
N VAL A 534 -15.38 -13.21 31.81
CA VAL A 534 -14.88 -12.55 33.02
C VAL A 534 -14.63 -11.08 32.73
N ARG A 535 -15.12 -10.20 33.61
CA ARG A 535 -14.90 -8.76 33.47
C ARG A 535 -13.43 -8.39 33.70
N ALA A 536 -12.85 -7.63 32.79
CA ALA A 536 -11.46 -7.21 32.85
C ALA A 536 -11.22 -5.93 32.05
N SER A 537 -10.35 -5.06 32.56
CA SER A 537 -9.70 -3.99 31.78
C SER A 537 -8.27 -4.33 31.39
N HIS A 538 -7.66 -5.30 32.06
CA HIS A 538 -6.30 -5.75 31.79
C HIS A 538 -6.24 -7.27 31.72
N VAL A 539 -5.38 -7.76 30.83
CA VAL A 539 -4.99 -9.17 30.73
C VAL A 539 -3.51 -9.28 31.02
N ARG A 540 -3.13 -10.24 31.86
CA ARG A 540 -1.73 -10.57 32.12
C ARG A 540 -1.45 -12.03 31.79
N VAL A 541 -0.38 -12.26 31.05
CA VAL A 541 0.16 -13.58 30.79
C VAL A 541 1.48 -13.72 31.53
N VAL A 542 1.62 -14.76 32.34
CA VAL A 542 2.84 -15.09 33.07
C VAL A 542 3.43 -16.37 32.49
N TYR A 543 4.67 -16.28 32.02
CA TYR A 543 5.45 -17.37 31.45
C TYR A 543 6.53 -17.78 32.45
N GLY A 544 6.46 -19.01 32.97
CA GLY A 544 7.55 -19.65 33.72
C GLY A 544 8.25 -20.66 32.82
N ILE A 545 9.48 -20.35 32.38
CA ILE A 545 10.06 -20.88 31.12
C ILE A 545 11.23 -21.85 31.37
N GLY A 546 11.64 -22.02 32.63
CA GLY A 546 12.72 -22.95 33.01
C GLY A 546 14.13 -22.60 32.48
N GLY A 547 14.31 -21.46 31.79
CA GLY A 547 15.58 -21.01 31.22
C GLY A 547 15.69 -19.49 31.07
N SER A 548 16.43 -19.00 30.08
CA SER A 548 16.83 -17.58 30.02
C SER A 548 15.99 -16.69 29.09
N PHE A 549 15.20 -17.27 28.18
CA PHE A 549 14.52 -16.54 27.12
C PHE A 549 13.04 -16.90 27.01
N CYS A 550 12.20 -15.87 26.93
CA CYS A 550 10.78 -15.92 26.60
C CYS A 550 10.64 -15.52 25.14
N TRP A 551 10.14 -16.41 24.29
CA TRP A 551 10.03 -16.19 22.86
C TRP A 551 8.58 -16.37 22.45
N VAL A 552 7.91 -15.28 22.10
CA VAL A 552 6.45 -15.19 21.90
C VAL A 552 6.21 -14.34 20.66
N SER A 553 5.19 -14.64 19.86
CA SER A 553 4.81 -13.78 18.74
C SER A 553 3.52 -13.00 19.00
N GLU A 554 2.51 -13.61 19.63
CA GLU A 554 1.20 -12.95 19.77
C GLU A 554 0.48 -13.33 21.07
N ILE A 555 -0.26 -12.39 21.65
CA ILE A 555 -1.19 -12.60 22.77
C ILE A 555 -2.58 -12.07 22.39
N ASN A 556 -3.56 -12.96 22.32
CA ASN A 556 -4.94 -12.61 22.03
C ASN A 556 -5.81 -12.65 23.30
N ALA A 557 -6.72 -11.69 23.43
CA ALA A 557 -7.77 -11.69 24.44
C ALA A 557 -9.13 -11.52 23.76
N PHE A 558 -9.90 -12.59 23.67
CA PHE A 558 -11.19 -12.61 22.99
C PHE A 558 -12.33 -12.27 23.95
N GLY A 559 -13.17 -11.31 23.58
CA GLY A 559 -14.28 -10.89 24.43
C GLY A 559 -15.20 -9.88 23.76
N VAL A 560 -16.15 -9.36 24.53
CA VAL A 560 -17.12 -8.34 24.08
C VAL A 560 -17.23 -7.22 25.12
N GLU A 561 -17.86 -6.10 24.76
CA GLU A 561 -18.18 -5.06 25.74
C GLU A 561 -18.97 -5.63 26.91
N ALA A 562 -18.64 -5.19 28.13
CA ALA A 562 -19.11 -5.85 29.35
C ALA A 562 -20.62 -5.71 29.64
N GLY A 563 -21.38 -5.02 28.76
CA GLY A 563 -22.85 -4.93 28.77
C GLY A 563 -23.53 -5.61 27.59
N SER A 564 -22.77 -6.27 26.71
CA SER A 564 -23.24 -6.83 25.42
C SER A 564 -23.17 -8.36 25.37
N ALA A 565 -22.88 -9.02 26.50
CA ALA A 565 -22.91 -10.47 26.59
C ALA A 565 -24.33 -10.98 26.29
N PRO A 566 -24.50 -12.03 25.45
CA PRO A 566 -25.82 -12.57 25.16
C PRO A 566 -26.47 -13.05 26.47
N GLU A 567 -27.66 -12.53 26.77
CA GLU A 567 -28.47 -13.02 27.88
C GLU A 567 -28.82 -14.49 27.64
N GLU A 568 -28.65 -15.33 28.67
CA GLU A 568 -29.08 -16.73 28.66
C GLU A 568 -30.55 -16.82 28.21
N SER A 569 -30.79 -17.59 27.15
CA SER A 569 -32.14 -18.06 26.83
C SER A 569 -32.61 -18.96 27.96
N ALA A 570 -33.43 -18.41 28.85
CA ALA A 570 -34.12 -19.19 29.87
C ALA A 570 -35.01 -20.23 29.18
N ASP A 571 -34.58 -21.48 29.31
CA ASP A 571 -35.24 -22.65 28.75
C ASP A 571 -36.63 -22.81 29.40
N VAL A 572 -37.61 -23.06 28.53
CA VAL A 572 -39.02 -23.22 28.89
C VAL A 572 -39.18 -24.58 29.57
N SER A 573 -39.46 -24.59 30.86
CA SER A 573 -39.96 -25.78 31.54
C SER A 573 -41.34 -25.52 32.15
N GLU A 574 -42.31 -26.26 31.62
CA GLU A 574 -43.67 -26.37 32.15
C GLU A 574 -43.63 -26.85 33.60
N SER A 575 -44.32 -26.13 34.49
CA SER A 575 -45.13 -26.74 35.56
C SER A 575 -46.06 -25.71 36.21
N ASP A 576 -47.35 -25.86 35.92
CA ASP A 576 -48.43 -25.49 36.84
C ASP A 576 -48.31 -26.34 38.13
N PRO A 577 -48.69 -25.84 39.34
CA PRO A 577 -50.06 -25.40 39.57
C PRO A 577 -50.30 -24.22 40.53
N ALA A 578 -51.40 -23.51 40.25
CA ALA A 578 -52.40 -22.91 41.14
C ALA A 578 -52.04 -22.53 42.60
N SER A 579 -52.17 -21.24 42.97
CA SER A 579 -53.32 -20.70 43.75
C SER A 579 -53.09 -19.26 44.28
N GLU A 580 -54.09 -18.41 44.01
CA GLU A 580 -54.68 -17.31 44.81
C GLU A 580 -53.90 -16.07 45.33
N SER A 581 -54.33 -14.90 44.81
CA SER A 581 -54.65 -13.61 45.49
C SER A 581 -53.48 -12.81 46.12
N SER A 582 -53.42 -11.48 46.16
CA SER A 582 -54.36 -10.36 45.96
C SER A 582 -53.55 -9.03 45.87
N ASP A 583 -54.08 -8.06 45.14
CA ASP A 583 -54.13 -6.60 45.39
C ASP A 583 -52.97 -5.85 46.08
N GLU A 584 -52.49 -4.78 45.45
CA GLU A 584 -52.78 -3.36 45.76
C GLU A 584 -51.59 -2.43 45.39
N ALA A 585 -51.87 -1.42 44.55
CA ALA A 585 -51.13 -0.16 44.49
C ALA A 585 -51.77 0.82 45.51
N PRO A 586 -51.19 1.99 45.87
CA PRO A 586 -51.16 3.12 44.94
C PRO A 586 -50.05 4.20 45.15
N GLU A 587 -49.96 5.11 44.16
CA GLU A 587 -49.83 6.60 44.20
C GLU A 587 -48.84 7.29 45.17
N ALA A 588 -48.33 8.52 44.97
CA ALA A 588 -48.21 9.52 43.89
C ALA A 588 -47.52 10.76 44.54
N SER A 589 -47.15 11.75 43.71
CA SER A 589 -46.90 13.18 44.06
C SER A 589 -45.59 13.50 44.81
N GLU A 590 -44.93 14.64 44.66
CA GLU A 590 -45.08 15.85 43.82
C GLU A 590 -43.75 16.63 43.91
N ALA A 591 -43.54 17.52 42.94
CA ALA A 591 -42.38 18.38 42.79
C ALA A 591 -42.36 19.57 43.79
N GLU A 592 -41.17 20.14 44.04
CA GLU A 592 -41.06 21.60 44.09
C GLU A 592 -39.62 22.09 43.83
N ASN A 593 -39.55 23.30 43.31
CA ASN A 593 -38.51 23.93 42.51
C ASN A 593 -38.16 25.27 43.17
N ILE A 594 -36.88 25.62 43.42
CA ILE A 594 -36.49 27.00 43.78
C ILE A 594 -35.18 27.39 43.09
N SER A 595 -35.20 28.61 42.53
CA SER A 595 -34.21 29.28 41.68
C SER A 595 -33.28 30.25 42.45
N VAL A 596 -31.98 30.29 42.06
CA VAL A 596 -31.06 31.42 41.65
C VAL A 596 -31.17 32.79 42.41
N PRO A 597 -30.13 33.63 42.70
CA PRO A 597 -29.01 34.02 41.81
C PRO A 597 -27.62 34.45 42.41
N ALA A 598 -26.74 34.84 41.48
CA ALA A 598 -25.30 35.15 41.52
C ALA A 598 -24.85 36.48 42.18
N THR A 599 -23.54 36.62 42.48
CA THR A 599 -22.64 37.76 42.13
C THR A 599 -21.19 37.55 42.66
N GLY A 600 -20.16 38.07 41.97
CA GLY A 600 -19.01 38.72 42.62
C GLY A 600 -17.57 38.29 42.24
N SER A 601 -16.88 39.17 41.51
CA SER A 601 -15.47 39.18 41.04
C SER A 601 -14.38 39.31 42.14
N SER A 602 -13.17 38.75 41.94
CA SER A 602 -11.89 39.51 41.83
C SER A 602 -10.59 38.67 41.77
N ALA A 603 -9.68 39.10 40.87
CA ALA A 603 -8.20 39.14 40.94
C ALA A 603 -7.32 37.86 40.78
N ALA A 604 -6.43 37.93 39.77
CA ALA A 604 -5.25 37.08 39.50
C ALA A 604 -3.98 37.66 40.20
N PRO A 605 -2.81 36.96 40.30
CA PRO A 605 -1.96 36.61 39.13
C PRO A 605 -1.19 35.25 39.16
N PHE A 606 -0.80 34.79 37.96
CA PHE A 606 0.34 33.95 37.49
C PHE A 606 1.06 33.00 38.48
N ILE A 607 1.29 31.71 38.15
CA ILE A 607 2.39 31.21 37.29
C ILE A 607 2.13 29.75 36.83
N THR A 608 2.25 29.53 35.50
CA THR A 608 2.62 28.34 34.69
C THR A 608 2.23 26.90 35.07
N GLY A 609 1.65 26.18 34.08
CA GLY A 609 1.69 24.72 33.98
C GLY A 609 0.51 24.11 33.23
N GLY A 610 0.38 24.42 31.93
CA GLY A 610 -0.72 23.93 31.09
C GLY A 610 -0.62 22.44 30.77
N CYS A 611 -1.77 21.77 30.88
CA CYS A 611 -2.09 20.47 30.29
C CYS A 611 -2.12 20.55 28.76
N ALA A 612 -1.79 19.45 28.08
CA ALA A 612 -2.58 18.92 26.98
C ALA A 612 -2.17 17.46 26.71
N ILE A 613 -3.15 16.58 26.85
CA ILE A 613 -3.10 15.13 26.67
C ILE A 613 -3.47 14.82 25.21
N VAL A 614 -2.62 13.99 24.59
CA VAL A 614 -2.88 12.89 23.63
C VAL A 614 -4.19 12.93 22.83
N ILE A 615 -4.09 13.12 21.51
CA ILE A 615 -4.97 12.52 20.50
C ILE A 615 -4.14 12.19 19.26
N ALA A 616 -3.81 10.92 19.03
CA ALA A 616 -3.29 10.41 17.76
C ALA A 616 -3.58 8.90 17.65
N ALA A 617 -4.83 8.53 17.33
CA ALA A 617 -5.19 7.14 16.98
C ALA A 617 -6.51 7.01 16.17
N GLY A 618 -7.01 8.08 15.55
CA GLY A 618 -8.35 8.05 14.92
C GLY A 618 -8.50 8.90 13.68
N LEU A 619 -7.40 9.19 12.97
CA LEU A 619 -7.42 10.20 11.91
C LEU A 619 -7.84 9.63 10.55
N MET A 620 -7.44 8.42 10.13
CA MET A 620 -7.67 7.99 8.74
C MET A 620 -9.15 7.69 8.38
N GLY A 621 -9.90 6.98 9.24
CA GLY A 621 -11.32 6.68 8.99
C GLY A 621 -12.26 7.91 9.09
N PHE A 622 -11.81 8.99 9.73
CA PHE A 622 -12.59 10.20 9.92
C PHE A 622 -12.54 11.16 8.71
N PHE A 623 -11.56 11.00 7.82
CA PHE A 623 -11.31 11.95 6.72
C PHE A 623 -12.19 11.74 5.48
N LEU A 624 -12.50 10.49 5.11
CA LEU A 624 -13.48 10.21 4.05
C LEU A 624 -14.90 10.72 4.41
N TYR A 625 -15.25 10.71 5.70
CA TYR A 625 -16.54 11.19 6.19
C TYR A 625 -16.66 12.74 6.16
N LYS A 626 -15.57 13.46 6.43
CA LYS A 626 -15.56 14.95 6.45
C LYS A 626 -15.79 15.59 5.08
N LYS A 627 -15.40 14.94 3.98
CA LYS A 627 -15.61 15.49 2.62
C LYS A 627 -17.04 15.27 2.11
N ARG A 628 -17.70 14.16 2.48
CA ARG A 628 -19.15 13.99 2.25
C ARG A 628 -19.99 14.99 3.05
N ALA A 629 -19.56 15.35 4.26
CA ALA A 629 -20.28 16.32 5.10
C ALA A 629 -20.06 17.80 4.71
N ARG A 630 -19.04 18.13 3.90
CA ARG A 630 -18.81 19.51 3.39
C ARG A 630 -19.45 19.80 2.03
N ARG A 631 -19.95 18.77 1.32
CA ARG A 631 -20.67 18.90 0.04
C ARG A 631 -22.18 18.61 0.16
N ALA A 632 -22.70 18.41 1.37
CA ALA A 632 -24.14 18.28 1.64
C ALA A 632 -24.74 19.60 2.13
#